data_AF-A0A7W1IB50-F1
#
_entry.id   AF-A0A7W1IB50-F1
#
_cell.length_a   1.000
_cell.length_b   1.000
_cell.length_c   1.000
_cell.angle_alpha   90.00
_cell.angle_beta   90.00
_cell.angle_gamma   90.00
#
_symmetry.space_group_name_H-M   'P 1'
#
loop_
_entity.id
_entity.type
_entity.pdbx_description
1 polymer ?
#
loop_
_entity_poly.entity_id
_entity_poly.type
_entity_poly.pdbx_seq_one_letter_code
_entity_poly.pdbx_strand_id
1 'polypeptide(L)' 'ANNLRAKTGSIGNARSLSGYINTADAQPLVFSLLLNNYTVDDDEVTGLADAIAILLATYRGSTH' A
#
# COMPACT_ATOMS: atom_id res chain seq x y z
N ALA A 1 16.02 -2.18 2.33
CA ALA A 1 14.74 -2.06 1.60
C ALA A 1 14.14 -3.46 1.43
N ASN A 2 13.28 -3.90 2.37
CA ASN A 2 12.61 -5.21 2.36
C ASN A 2 11.46 -5.26 3.41
N ASN A 3 10.85 -4.11 3.72
CA ASN A 3 9.92 -3.95 4.85
C ASN A 3 8.44 -4.02 4.44
N LEU A 4 8.15 -4.19 3.15
CA LEU A 4 6.80 -4.29 2.62
C LEU A 4 6.52 -5.74 2.24
N ARG A 5 5.58 -6.38 2.94
CA ARG A 5 5.04 -7.67 2.53
C ARG A 5 3.57 -7.49 2.22
N ALA A 6 3.26 -7.39 0.94
CA ALA A 6 1.91 -7.24 0.45
C ALA A 6 1.56 -8.32 -0.57
N LYS A 7 0.30 -8.72 -0.57
CA LYS A 7 -0.27 -9.59 -1.60
C LYS A 7 -1.11 -8.72 -2.54
N THR A 8 -0.74 -8.72 -3.81
CA THR A 8 -1.53 -8.15 -4.88
C THR A 8 -2.62 -9.15 -5.31
N GLY A 9 -3.84 -8.65 -5.46
CA GLY A 9 -4.95 -9.36 -6.08
C GLY A 9 -5.58 -8.50 -7.17
N SER A 10 -5.67 -9.01 -8.39
CA SER A 10 -6.29 -8.33 -9.53
C SER A 10 -7.45 -9.18 -10.04
N ILE A 11 -8.67 -8.67 -10.01
CA ILE A 11 -9.86 -9.30 -10.60
C ILE A 11 -10.57 -8.20 -11.40
N GLY A 12 -10.74 -8.38 -12.72
CA GLY A 12 -11.34 -7.44 -13.68
C GLY A 12 -11.75 -6.05 -13.17
N ASN A 13 -10.94 -5.02 -13.46
CA ASN A 13 -11.13 -3.61 -13.06
C ASN A 13 -11.11 -3.31 -11.54
N ALA A 14 -10.75 -4.28 -10.71
CA ALA A 14 -10.47 -4.11 -9.29
C ALA A 14 -9.04 -4.54 -8.97
N ARG A 15 -8.30 -3.64 -8.32
CA ARG A 15 -6.95 -3.88 -7.78
C ARG A 15 -7.03 -3.83 -6.25
N SER A 16 -6.57 -4.89 -5.60
CA SER A 16 -6.46 -4.96 -4.15
C SER A 16 -5.00 -5.17 -3.76
N LEU A 17 -4.52 -4.38 -2.80
CA LEU A 17 -3.20 -4.50 -2.18
C LEU A 17 -3.37 -4.54 -0.67
N SER A 18 -3.20 -5.73 -0.10
CA SER A 18 -3.25 -5.91 1.35
C SER A 18 -1.91 -6.41 1.86
N GLY A 19 -1.46 -5.89 2.99
CA GLY A 19 -0.15 -6.26 3.50
C GLY A 19 0.18 -5.68 4.86
N TYR A 20 1.43 -5.93 5.23
CA TYR A 20 2.06 -5.40 6.42
C TYR A 20 3.25 -4.55 6.01
N ILE A 21 3.40 -3.43 6.70
CA ILE A 21 4.54 -2.53 6.52
C ILE A 21 5.10 -2.14 7.87
N ASN A 22 6.42 -2.23 8.02
CA ASN A 22 7.09 -1.69 9.19
C ASN A 22 7.33 -0.20 8.97
N THR A 23 6.81 0.63 9.88
CA THR A 23 7.05 2.07 9.89
C THR A 23 8.51 2.39 10.22
N ALA A 24 8.88 3.66 10.04
CA ALA A 24 10.18 4.18 10.43
C ALA A 24 10.49 3.99 11.93
N ASP A 25 9.46 3.90 12.77
CA ASP A 25 9.58 3.64 14.22
C ASP A 25 9.54 2.14 14.57
N ALA A 26 9.72 1.27 13.57
CA ALA A 26 9.66 -0.19 13.69
C ALA A 26 8.29 -0.73 14.17
N GLN A 27 7.22 0.05 14.02
CA GLN A 27 5.87 -0.37 14.36
C GLN A 27 5.25 -1.10 13.16
N PRO A 28 4.73 -2.33 13.32
CA PRO A 28 4.03 -3.01 12.24
C PRO A 28 2.66 -2.36 12.02
N LEU A 29 2.40 -1.92 10.78
CA LEU A 29 1.10 -1.46 10.32
C LEU A 29 0.49 -2.49 9.37
N VAL A 30 -0.80 -2.78 9.56
CA VAL A 30 -1.60 -3.53 8.61
C VAL A 30 -2.29 -2.53 7.70
N PHE A 31 -2.25 -2.76 6.39
CA PHE A 31 -2.99 -1.94 5.42
C PHE A 31 -3.76 -2.82 4.45
N SER A 32 -4.85 -2.26 3.91
CA SER A 32 -5.63 -2.87 2.84
C SER A 32 -6.14 -1.77 1.93
N LEU A 33 -5.66 -1.78 0.70
CA LEU A 33 -5.97 -0.84 -0.34
C LEU A 33 -6.88 -1.52 -1.36
N LEU A 34 -8.07 -0.97 -1.57
CA LEU A 34 -9.05 -1.48 -2.51
C LEU A 34 -9.32 -0.39 -3.54
N LEU A 35 -8.78 -0.56 -4.75
CA LEU A 35 -8.90 0.35 -5.88
C LEU A 35 -9.87 -0.27 -6.88
N ASN A 36 -11.12 0.18 -6.83
CA ASN A 36 -12.19 -0.26 -7.73
C ASN A 36 -12.53 0.84 -8.73
N ASN A 37 -12.99 0.45 -9.93
CA ASN A 37 -13.52 1.37 -10.94
C ASN A 37 -12.54 2.51 -11.29
N TYR A 38 -11.24 2.20 -11.30
CA TYR A 38 -10.25 3.15 -11.80
C TYR A 38 -10.35 3.24 -13.32
N THR A 39 -10.26 4.45 -13.86
CA THR A 39 -10.32 4.72 -15.31
C THR A 39 -8.95 5.05 -15.90
N VAL A 40 -7.90 4.85 -15.11
CA VAL A 40 -6.49 5.12 -15.47
C VAL A 40 -5.77 3.81 -15.76
N ASP A 41 -4.61 3.88 -16.41
CA ASP A 41 -3.82 2.69 -16.69
C ASP A 41 -3.38 1.96 -15.41
N ASP A 42 -3.24 0.64 -15.51
CA ASP A 42 -2.80 -0.24 -14.41
C ASP A 42 -1.43 0.17 -13.82
N ASP A 43 -0.55 0.79 -14.62
CA ASP A 43 0.74 1.34 -14.18
C ASP A 43 0.54 2.54 -13.23
N GLU A 44 -0.41 3.44 -13.51
CA GLU A 44 -0.71 4.58 -12.63
C GLU A 44 -1.28 4.11 -11.29
N VAL A 45 -2.14 3.08 -11.32
CA VAL A 45 -2.67 2.45 -10.11
C VAL A 45 -1.56 1.80 -9.29
N THR A 46 -0.58 1.19 -9.96
CA THR A 46 0.60 0.60 -9.31
C THR A 46 1.47 1.68 -8.68
N GLY A 47 1.77 2.77 -9.42
CA GLY A 47 2.53 3.90 -8.92
C GLY A 47 1.88 4.59 -7.71
N LEU A 48 0.56 4.72 -7.70
CA LEU A 48 -0.20 5.22 -6.55
C LEU A 48 -0.04 4.30 -5.33
N ALA A 49 -0.14 2.98 -5.53
CA ALA A 49 0.01 2.00 -4.47
C ALA A 49 1.43 2.01 -3.87
N ASP A 50 2.46 2.14 -4.72
CA ASP A 50 3.85 2.33 -4.28
C ASP A 50 4.05 3.63 -3.48
N ALA A 51 3.47 4.75 -3.94
CA ALA A 51 3.54 6.02 -3.23
C ALA A 51 2.88 5.95 -1.84
N ILE A 52 1.73 5.28 -1.73
CA ILE A 52 1.05 5.05 -0.45
C ILE A 52 1.90 4.14 0.45
N ALA A 53 2.52 3.10 -0.10
CA ALA A 53 3.42 2.24 0.66
C ALA A 53 4.64 3.00 1.19
N ILE A 54 5.25 3.89 0.39
CA ILE A 54 6.35 4.75 0.83
C ILE A 54 5.88 5.69 1.94
N LEU A 55 4.71 6.33 1.78
CA LEU A 55 4.13 7.19 2.81
C LEU A 55 3.96 6.44 4.13
N LEU A 56 3.35 5.25 4.11
CA LEU A 56 3.16 4.41 5.28
C LEU A 56 4.49 3.93 5.90
N ALA A 57 5.52 3.66 5.09
CA ALA A 57 6.84 3.28 5.59
C ALA A 57 7.52 4.44 6.31
N THR A 58 7.34 5.66 5.81
CA THR A 58 7.87 6.90 6.43
C THR A 58 6.99 7.43 7.55
N TYR A 59 5.76 6.93 7.69
CA TYR A 59 4.83 7.38 8.70
C TYR A 59 5.38 7.09 10.09
N ARG A 60 5.60 8.16 10.85
CA ARG A 60 5.93 8.08 12.27
C ARG A 60 4.63 8.23 13.04
N GLY A 61 4.25 7.19 13.77
CA GLY A 61 2.99 7.19 14.51
C GLY A 61 2.97 8.37 15.47
N SER A 62 2.04 9.30 15.29
CA SER A 62 1.74 10.33 16.30
C SER A 62 1.40 9.60 17.59
N THR A 63 2.38 9.49 18.48
CA THR A 63 2.21 8.91 19.81
C THR A 63 1.28 9.87 20.54
N HIS A 64 0.03 9.45 20.73
CA HIS A 64 -0.99 10.20 21.45
C HIS A 64 -1.12 9.67 22.87
#